data_AF-A0A6S6ZXM9-F1
#
_entry.id   AF-A0A6S6ZXM9-F1
#
_cell.length_a   1.000
_cell.length_b   1.000
_cell.length_c   1.000
_cell.angle_alpha   90.00
_cell.angle_beta   90.00
_cell.angle_gamma   90.00
#
_symmetry.space_group_name_H-M   'P 1'
#
loop_
_entity.id
_entity.type
_entity.pdbx_description
1 polymer ?
#
loop_
_entity_poly.entity_id
_entity_poly.type
_entity_poly.pdbx_seq_one_letter_code
_entity_poly.pdbx_strand_id
1 'polypeptide(L)'
;MNIDKFKQQHVDILEGIATLRRLALAGVARNAAEIAQGIVAMSATIKLHLAVEDRALYPAVARSADAELARKGREFQEEMDAIAAAYEGFAKRWNNARNLELDERGFRDDANTVLRRVHERMQRENRDLYPRIEAM
;
A
#
# COMPACT_ATOMS: atom_id res chain seq x y z
N MET A 1 15.98 8.62 -13.27
CA MET A 1 14.53 8.96 -13.32
C MET A 1 14.14 9.66 -12.01
N ASN A 2 13.35 10.74 -12.01
CA ASN A 2 12.89 11.32 -10.73
C ASN A 2 11.83 10.41 -10.10
N ILE A 3 12.13 9.88 -8.91
CA ILE A 3 11.23 8.99 -8.16
C ILE A 3 10.67 9.61 -6.86
N ASP A 4 10.89 10.91 -6.64
CA ASP A 4 10.50 11.62 -5.40
C ASP A 4 9.01 11.49 -5.13
N LYS A 5 8.20 11.54 -6.19
CA LYS A 5 6.75 11.38 -6.09
C LYS A 5 6.34 9.99 -5.61
N PHE A 6 7.03 8.93 -6.04
CA PHE A 6 6.74 7.56 -5.57
C PHE A 6 7.15 7.39 -4.11
N LYS A 7 8.31 7.94 -3.74
CA LYS A 7 8.76 7.99 -2.34
C LYS A 7 7.75 8.71 -1.44
N GLN A 8 7.22 9.85 -1.88
CA GLN A 8 6.20 10.57 -1.14
C GLN A 8 4.91 9.74 -1.00
N GLN A 9 4.46 9.07 -2.07
CA GLN A 9 3.31 8.17 -2.00
C GLN A 9 3.52 7.03 -0.99
N HIS A 10 4.73 6.47 -0.90
CA HIS A 10 5.07 5.47 0.12
C HIS A 10 4.97 6.05 1.53
N VAL A 11 5.45 7.27 1.75
CA VAL A 11 5.30 7.97 3.04
C VAL A 11 3.82 8.11 3.39
N ASP A 12 3.00 8.62 2.48
CA ASP A 12 1.56 8.83 2.69
C ASP A 12 0.83 7.52 3.04
N ILE A 13 1.17 6.42 2.35
CA ILE A 13 0.61 5.08 2.61
C ILE A 13 1.03 4.58 4.00
N LEU A 14 2.32 4.70 4.35
CA LEU A 14 2.85 4.24 5.64
C LEU A 14 2.26 5.04 6.81
N GLU A 15 2.10 6.36 6.66
CA GLU A 15 1.43 7.23 7.63
C GLU A 15 -0.05 6.87 7.79
N GLY A 16 -0.73 6.55 6.69
CA GLY A 16 -2.10 6.03 6.71
C GLY A 16 -2.22 4.74 7.53
N ILE A 17 -1.34 3.77 7.29
CA ILE A 17 -1.27 2.51 8.05
C ILE A 17 -1.03 2.78 9.54
N ALA A 18 -0.08 3.66 9.87
CA ALA A 18 0.23 4.03 11.26
C ALA A 18 -0.98 4.68 11.95
N THR A 19 -1.70 5.55 11.24
CA THR A 19 -2.91 6.21 11.73
C THR A 19 -4.02 5.20 12.00
N LEU A 20 -4.30 4.30 11.06
CA LEU A 20 -5.31 3.25 11.25
C LEU A 20 -4.98 2.36 12.44
N ARG A 21 -3.69 1.99 12.61
CA ARG A 21 -3.23 1.22 13.77
C ARG A 21 -3.47 1.96 15.08
N ARG A 22 -3.15 3.26 15.14
CA ARG A 22 -3.38 4.10 16.33
C ARG A 22 -4.87 4.18 16.68
N LEU A 23 -5.73 4.41 15.70
CA LEU A 23 -7.19 4.47 15.90
C LEU A 23 -7.74 3.12 16.39
N ALA A 24 -7.31 2.02 15.78
CA ALA A 24 -7.73 0.67 16.16
C ALA A 24 -7.33 0.30 17.60
N LEU A 25 -6.11 0.66 18.00
CA LEU A 25 -5.61 0.49 19.38
C LEU A 25 -6.39 1.34 20.37
N ALA A 26 -6.77 2.56 19.96
CA ALA A 26 -7.58 3.44 20.77
C ALA A 26 -9.06 2.98 20.86
N GLY A 27 -9.48 1.97 20.09
CA GLY A 27 -10.81 1.37 20.07
C GLY A 27 -11.47 1.49 18.70
N VAL A 28 -11.90 0.37 18.10
CA VAL A 28 -12.36 0.34 16.70
C VAL A 28 -13.75 0.98 16.59
N ALA A 29 -14.71 0.53 17.40
CA ALA A 29 -16.08 1.07 17.36
C ALA A 29 -16.12 2.58 17.61
N ARG A 30 -15.35 3.08 18.59
CA ARG A 30 -15.31 4.52 18.91
C ARG A 30 -14.63 5.41 17.87
N ASN A 31 -13.85 4.84 16.96
CA ASN A 31 -13.18 5.57 15.87
C ASN A 31 -13.65 5.06 14.49
N ALA A 32 -14.82 4.42 14.42
CA ALA A 32 -15.25 3.70 13.23
C ALA A 32 -15.38 4.61 12.00
N ALA A 33 -15.87 5.83 12.18
CA ALA A 33 -15.99 6.81 11.11
C ALA A 33 -14.61 7.23 10.57
N GLU A 34 -13.68 7.57 11.47
CA GLU A 34 -12.31 7.98 11.12
C GLU A 34 -11.52 6.84 10.48
N ILE A 35 -11.69 5.61 10.96
CA ILE A 35 -11.08 4.42 10.37
C ILE A 35 -11.62 4.20 8.95
N ALA A 36 -12.95 4.23 8.75
CA ALA A 36 -13.56 4.07 7.44
C ALA A 36 -13.08 5.14 6.45
N GLN A 37 -13.01 6.41 6.88
CA GLN A 37 -12.48 7.51 6.08
C GLN A 37 -11.01 7.31 5.72
N GLY A 38 -10.18 6.88 6.68
CA GLY A 38 -8.76 6.58 6.45
C GLY A 38 -8.57 5.46 5.43
N ILE A 39 -9.39 4.42 5.48
CA ILE A 39 -9.39 3.32 4.50
C ILE A 39 -9.72 3.83 3.10
N VAL A 40 -10.73 4.69 2.96
CA VAL A 40 -11.11 5.30 1.67
C VAL A 40 -9.98 6.18 1.12
N ALA A 41 -9.42 7.06 1.95
CA ALA A 41 -8.32 7.95 1.56
C ALA A 41 -7.08 7.17 1.11
N MET A 42 -6.71 6.13 1.86
CA MET A 42 -5.59 5.27 1.52
C MET A 42 -5.87 4.44 0.25
N SER A 43 -7.12 4.07 -0.02
CA SER A 43 -7.51 3.43 -1.28
C SER A 43 -7.25 4.29 -2.50
N ALA A 44 -7.53 5.60 -2.42
CA ALA A 44 -7.23 6.53 -3.51
C ALA A 44 -5.72 6.62 -3.76
N THR A 45 -4.93 6.70 -2.69
CA THR A 45 -3.46 6.79 -2.75
C THR A 45 -2.84 5.54 -3.36
N ILE A 46 -3.23 4.35 -2.90
CA ILE A 46 -2.71 3.07 -3.44
C ILE A 46 -3.06 2.92 -4.92
N LYS A 47 -4.30 3.25 -5.33
CA LYS A 47 -4.71 3.18 -6.74
C LYS A 47 -3.91 4.13 -7.63
N LEU A 48 -3.70 5.37 -7.17
CA LEU A 48 -2.90 6.34 -7.89
C LEU A 48 -1.44 5.88 -8.00
N HIS A 49 -0.88 5.38 -6.91
CA HIS A 49 0.49 4.87 -6.87
C HIS A 49 0.68 3.74 -7.90
N LEU A 50 -0.13 2.69 -7.85
CA LEU A 50 -0.07 1.57 -8.79
C LEU A 50 -0.21 2.02 -10.25
N ALA A 51 -1.19 2.89 -10.53
CA ALA A 51 -1.42 3.39 -11.89
C ALA A 51 -0.21 4.15 -12.46
N VAL A 52 0.56 4.84 -11.62
CA VAL A 52 1.79 5.53 -12.06
C VAL A 52 2.93 4.54 -12.22
N GLU A 53 3.05 3.54 -11.35
CA GLU A 53 4.09 2.51 -11.46
C GLU A 53 3.95 1.68 -12.73
N ASP A 54 2.74 1.22 -13.05
CA ASP A 54 2.46 0.43 -14.26
C ASP A 54 2.71 1.21 -15.56
N ARG A 55 2.43 2.51 -15.55
CA ARG A 55 2.58 3.34 -16.75
C ARG A 55 4.00 3.84 -16.96
N ALA A 56 4.78 4.00 -15.90
CA ALA A 56 6.06 4.68 -15.96
C ALA A 56 7.21 3.86 -15.34
N LEU A 57 7.08 3.46 -14.07
CA LEU A 57 8.16 2.85 -13.30
C LEU A 57 8.57 1.48 -13.88
N TYR A 58 7.64 0.52 -13.91
CA TYR A 58 7.94 -0.85 -14.35
C TYR A 58 8.38 -0.91 -15.82
N PRO A 59 7.76 -0.17 -16.78
CA PRO A 59 8.26 -0.12 -18.14
C PRO A 59 9.67 0.45 -18.26
N ALA A 60 10.04 1.45 -17.47
CA ALA A 60 11.40 2.01 -17.48
C ALA A 60 12.42 1.02 -16.93
N VAL A 61 12.10 0.36 -15.81
CA VAL A 61 12.93 -0.68 -15.18
C VAL A 61 13.13 -1.88 -16.11
N ALA A 62 12.08 -2.30 -16.83
CA ALA A 62 12.14 -3.43 -17.76
C ALA A 62 13.06 -3.17 -18.97
N ARG A 63 13.30 -1.91 -19.35
CA ARG A 63 14.21 -1.51 -20.42
C ARG A 63 15.65 -1.26 -19.95
N SER A 64 15.93 -1.40 -18.65
CA SER A 64 17.28 -1.24 -18.12
C SER A 64 18.24 -2.28 -18.71
N ALA A 65 19.49 -1.89 -18.93
CA ALA A 65 20.57 -2.82 -19.31
C ALA A 65 20.96 -3.76 -18.16
N ASP A 66 20.58 -3.42 -16.92
CA ASP A 66 20.76 -4.27 -15.75
C ASP A 66 19.66 -5.34 -15.69
N ALA A 67 20.02 -6.57 -16.10
CA ALA A 67 19.13 -7.71 -16.14
C ALA A 67 18.57 -8.10 -14.76
N GLU A 68 19.34 -7.87 -13.68
CA GLU A 68 18.87 -8.13 -12.32
C GLU A 68 17.84 -7.08 -11.89
N LEU A 69 18.03 -5.82 -12.27
CA LEU A 69 17.06 -4.76 -12.00
C LEU A 69 15.75 -4.99 -12.76
N ALA A 70 15.83 -5.35 -14.04
CA ALA A 70 14.65 -5.72 -14.83
C ALA A 70 13.90 -6.92 -14.23
N ARG A 71 14.62 -7.95 -13.75
CA ARG A 71 14.01 -9.09 -13.06
C ARG A 71 13.31 -8.68 -11.76
N LYS A 72 14.00 -7.93 -10.88
CA LYS A 72 13.40 -7.44 -9.63
C LYS A 72 12.16 -6.59 -9.91
N GLY A 73 12.22 -5.69 -10.89
CA GLY A 73 11.06 -4.88 -11.28
C GLY A 73 9.83 -5.70 -11.63
N ARG A 74 9.98 -6.80 -12.37
CA ARG A 74 8.87 -7.72 -12.69
C ARG A 74 8.34 -8.44 -11.46
N GLU A 75 9.22 -8.96 -10.59
CA GLU A 75 8.82 -9.61 -9.34
C GLU A 75 8.05 -8.64 -8.43
N PHE A 76 8.50 -7.39 -8.36
CA PHE A 76 7.79 -6.35 -7.66
C PHE A 76 6.42 -6.10 -8.33
N GLN A 77 6.35 -5.92 -9.65
CA GLN A 77 5.08 -5.70 -10.34
C GLN A 77 4.04 -6.83 -10.08
N GLU A 78 4.44 -8.10 -10.22
CA GLU A 78 3.55 -9.25 -10.03
C GLU A 78 3.03 -9.37 -8.58
N GLU A 79 3.88 -9.12 -7.59
CA GLU A 79 3.47 -9.15 -6.18
C GLU A 79 2.46 -8.03 -5.87
N MET A 80 2.54 -6.89 -6.55
CA MET A 80 1.67 -5.74 -6.29
C MET A 80 0.21 -6.02 -6.65
N ASP A 81 -0.06 -6.77 -7.73
CA ASP A 81 -1.43 -7.12 -8.12
C ASP A 81 -2.16 -7.89 -7.00
N ALA A 82 -1.48 -8.86 -6.39
CA ALA A 82 -2.04 -9.64 -5.29
C ALA A 82 -2.29 -8.79 -4.03
N ILE A 83 -1.39 -7.84 -3.74
CA ILE A 83 -1.54 -6.90 -2.61
C ILE A 83 -2.69 -5.94 -2.86
N ALA A 84 -2.79 -5.39 -4.07
CA ALA A 84 -3.85 -4.46 -4.46
C ALA A 84 -5.24 -5.13 -4.37
N ALA A 85 -5.37 -6.37 -4.86
CA ALA A 85 -6.61 -7.13 -4.76
C ALA A 85 -7.00 -7.44 -3.30
N ALA A 86 -6.03 -7.83 -2.47
CA ALA A 86 -6.26 -8.06 -1.04
C ALA A 86 -6.70 -6.78 -0.32
N TYR A 87 -6.07 -5.65 -0.63
CA TYR A 87 -6.43 -4.34 -0.09
C TYR A 87 -7.81 -3.88 -0.56
N GLU A 88 -8.18 -4.10 -1.82
CA GLU A 88 -9.51 -3.77 -2.33
C GLU A 88 -10.60 -4.56 -1.59
N GLY A 89 -10.39 -5.87 -1.37
CA GLY A 89 -11.30 -6.69 -0.58
C GLY A 89 -11.46 -6.19 0.86
N PHE A 90 -10.34 -5.85 1.50
CA PHE A 90 -10.31 -5.22 2.82
C PHE A 90 -11.09 -3.90 2.85
N ALA A 91 -10.80 -2.99 1.92
CA ALA A 91 -11.43 -1.69 1.85
C ALA A 91 -12.94 -1.82 1.60
N LYS A 92 -13.37 -2.71 0.72
CA LYS A 92 -14.78 -2.96 0.45
C LYS A 92 -15.54 -3.45 1.69
N ARG A 93 -14.89 -4.24 2.56
CA ARG A 93 -15.49 -4.73 3.80
C ARG A 93 -15.54 -3.65 4.88
N TRP A 94 -14.52 -2.82 4.99
CA TRP A 94 -14.31 -1.95 6.16
C TRP A 94 -14.44 -0.45 5.89
N ASN A 95 -14.80 -0.02 4.67
CA ASN A 95 -15.06 1.39 4.33
C ASN A 95 -16.36 1.97 4.90
N ASN A 96 -17.07 1.22 5.75
CA ASN A 96 -18.31 1.63 6.38
C ASN A 96 -18.16 1.50 7.91
N ALA A 97 -18.41 2.61 8.62
CA ALA A 97 -18.36 2.66 10.08
C ALA A 97 -19.21 1.56 10.75
N ARG A 98 -20.40 1.26 10.20
CA ARG A 98 -21.28 0.23 10.75
C ARG A 98 -20.65 -1.16 10.74
N ASN A 99 -19.86 -1.49 9.71
CA ASN A 99 -19.21 -2.80 9.66
C ASN A 99 -18.13 -2.90 10.76
N LEU A 100 -17.38 -1.82 10.98
CA LEU A 100 -16.37 -1.71 12.04
C LEU A 100 -16.98 -1.82 13.44
N GLU A 101 -18.14 -1.21 13.66
CA GLU A 101 -18.89 -1.28 14.93
C GLU A 101 -19.45 -2.68 15.20
N LEU A 102 -19.89 -3.39 14.16
CA LEU A 102 -20.46 -4.73 14.28
C LEU A 102 -19.42 -5.83 14.47
N ASP A 103 -18.19 -5.63 13.98
CA ASP A 103 -17.14 -6.67 13.98
C ASP A 103 -15.73 -6.08 14.18
N GLU A 104 -15.47 -5.57 15.40
CA GLU A 104 -14.16 -5.00 15.76
C GLU A 104 -13.02 -6.03 15.65
N ARG A 105 -13.29 -7.30 15.98
CA ARG A 105 -12.29 -8.38 15.93
C ARG A 105 -11.93 -8.73 14.50
N GLY A 106 -12.92 -8.94 13.64
CA GLY A 106 -12.69 -9.22 12.22
C GLY A 106 -11.92 -8.09 11.54
N PHE A 107 -12.21 -6.84 11.89
CA PHE A 107 -11.43 -5.71 11.36
C PHE A 107 -9.95 -5.82 11.74
N ARG A 108 -9.65 -6.09 13.01
CA ARG A 108 -8.26 -6.20 13.50
C ARG A 108 -7.53 -7.35 12.81
N ASP A 109 -8.16 -8.50 12.64
CA ASP A 109 -7.56 -9.67 12.02
C ASP A 109 -7.26 -9.41 10.54
N ASP A 110 -8.22 -8.85 9.81
CA ASP A 110 -8.04 -8.47 8.41
C ASP A 110 -6.98 -7.37 8.27
N ALA A 111 -7.00 -6.34 9.12
CA ALA A 111 -6.04 -5.23 9.09
C ALA A 111 -4.60 -5.71 9.36
N ASN A 112 -4.41 -6.59 10.34
CA ASN A 112 -3.10 -7.18 10.65
C ASN A 112 -2.55 -8.03 9.49
N THR A 113 -3.43 -8.60 8.68
CA THR A 113 -3.03 -9.40 7.52
C THR A 113 -2.72 -8.51 6.33
N VAL A 114 -3.66 -7.63 5.97
CA VAL A 114 -3.61 -6.87 4.71
C VAL A 114 -2.67 -5.67 4.83
N LEU A 115 -2.79 -4.86 5.89
CA LEU A 115 -1.95 -3.67 6.04
C LEU A 115 -0.49 -4.04 6.26
N ARG A 116 -0.21 -5.20 6.86
CA ARG A 116 1.15 -5.72 6.99
C ARG A 116 1.78 -6.01 5.62
N ARG A 117 1.05 -6.63 4.70
CA ARG A 117 1.56 -6.90 3.33
C ARG A 117 1.86 -5.61 2.58
N VAL A 118 0.97 -4.63 2.64
CA VAL A 118 1.21 -3.30 2.06
C VAL A 118 2.46 -2.66 2.69
N HIS A 119 2.57 -2.65 4.02
CA HIS A 119 3.72 -2.09 4.72
C HIS A 119 5.04 -2.78 4.33
N GLU A 120 5.11 -4.11 4.42
CA GLU A 120 6.29 -4.91 4.08
C GLU A 120 6.73 -4.65 2.63
N ARG A 121 5.77 -4.49 1.73
CA ARG A 121 6.02 -4.17 0.32
C ARG A 121 6.69 -2.82 0.13
N MET A 122 6.09 -1.73 0.64
CA MET A 122 6.63 -0.37 0.50
C MET A 122 8.07 -0.29 1.06
N GLN A 123 8.32 -0.98 2.19
CA GLN A 123 9.64 -1.06 2.80
C GLN A 123 10.66 -1.78 1.92
N ARG A 124 10.27 -2.90 1.31
CA ARG A 124 11.15 -3.65 0.38
C ARG A 124 11.47 -2.84 -0.86
N GLU A 125 10.53 -2.13 -1.45
CA GLU A 125 10.80 -1.27 -2.62
C GLU A 125 11.74 -0.11 -2.28
N ASN A 126 11.49 0.56 -1.16
CA ASN A 126 12.34 1.65 -0.66
C ASN A 126 13.79 1.19 -0.44
N ARG A 127 13.98 -0.05 0.00
CA ARG A 127 15.31 -0.61 0.30
C ARG A 127 16.00 -1.23 -0.92
N ASP A 128 15.26 -2.00 -1.71
CA ASP A 128 15.83 -2.95 -2.67
C ASP A 128 15.69 -2.49 -4.13
N LEU A 129 14.70 -1.65 -4.43
CA LEU A 129 14.37 -1.22 -5.80
C LEU A 129 14.74 0.24 -6.06
N TYR A 130 14.26 1.16 -5.22
CA TYR A 130 14.42 2.60 -5.45
C TYR A 130 15.88 3.07 -5.51
N PRO A 131 16.80 2.61 -4.63
CA PRO A 131 18.20 3.02 -4.73
C PRO A 131 18.86 2.60 -6.05
N ARG A 132 18.43 1.48 -6.63
CA ARG A 132 18.93 1.00 -7.93
C ARG A 132 18.39 1.82 -9.09
N ILE A 133 17.14 2.27 -8.99
CA ILE A 133 16.50 3.14 -9.99
C ILE A 133 17.12 4.54 -9.99
N GLU A 134 17.51 5.06 -8.82
CA GLU A 134 18.20 6.36 -8.72
C GLU A 134 19.62 6.32 -9.28
N ALA A 135 20.24 5.14 -9.28
CA ALA A 135 21.55 4.92 -9.87
C ALA A 135 21.52 4.69 -11.39
N MET A 136 20.32 4.65 -12.02
CA MET A 136 20.13 4.61 -13.48
C MET A 136 20.19 5.99 -14.12
#